data_AF-A0A522IY34-F1
#
_entry.id   AF-A0A522IY34-F1
#
_cell.length_a   1.000
_cell.length_b   1.000
_cell.length_c   1.000
_cell.angle_alpha   90.00
_cell.angle_beta   90.00
_cell.angle_gamma   90.00
#
_symmetry.space_group_name_H-M   'P 1'
#
loop_
_entity.id
_entity.type
_entity.pdbx_description
1 polymer ?
#
loop_
_entity_poly.entity_id
_entity_poly.type
_entity_poly.pdbx_seq_one_letter_code
_entity_poly.pdbx_strand_id
1 'polypeptide(L)'
;MSQKKPSLDEDPFLYTASLLKAICHALTTEQRARIAAELMADAHDMNDAAESADDQQFALALASLAALAEDGPDAAFNVLDAIQPR
;
A
#
# COMPACT_ATOMS: atom_id res chain seq x y z
N MET A 1 18.82 18.15 12.83
CA MET A 1 17.48 17.78 12.35
C MET A 1 17.02 16.58 13.16
N SER A 2 16.08 16.75 14.08
CA SER A 2 15.59 15.64 14.91
C SER A 2 14.75 14.71 14.02
N GLN A 3 15.23 13.49 13.82
CA GLN A 3 14.40 12.42 13.27
C GLN A 3 13.26 12.19 14.27
N LYS A 4 12.05 12.59 13.89
CA LYS A 4 10.84 12.28 14.64
C LYS A 4 10.71 10.76 14.61
N LYS A 5 10.84 10.11 15.77
CA LYS A 5 10.57 8.67 15.87
C LYS A 5 9.10 8.46 15.52
N PRO A 6 8.77 7.57 14.58
CA PRO A 6 7.38 7.26 14.33
C PRO A 6 6.77 6.69 15.62
N SER A 7 5.68 7.29 16.09
CA SER A 7 4.95 6.86 17.29
C SER A 7 3.83 5.90 16.92
N LEU A 8 3.49 4.94 17.79
CA LEU A 8 2.38 4.00 17.59
C LEU A 8 1.00 4.66 17.41
N ASP A 9 0.87 5.96 17.71
CA ASP A 9 -0.30 6.79 17.40
C ASP A 9 -0.32 7.30 15.93
N GLU A 10 0.72 7.01 15.14
CA GLU A 10 0.78 7.33 13.71
C GLU A 10 0.05 6.27 12.87
N ASP A 11 -0.49 6.73 11.74
CA ASP A 11 -1.27 5.96 10.77
C ASP A 11 -0.73 4.52 10.58
N PRO A 12 -1.51 3.48 10.97
CA PRO A 12 -1.14 2.07 10.82
C PRO A 12 -0.68 1.68 9.40
N PHE A 13 -1.11 2.45 8.40
CA PHE A 13 -0.67 2.31 7.02
C PHE A 13 0.84 2.52 6.86
N LEU A 14 1.43 3.53 7.52
CA LEU A 14 2.86 3.86 7.40
C LEU A 14 3.77 2.75 7.93
N TYR A 15 3.36 2.10 9.02
CA TYR A 15 4.07 0.94 9.56
C TYR A 15 3.96 -0.27 8.65
N THR A 16 2.76 -0.53 8.11
CA THR A 16 2.52 -1.64 7.18
C THR A 16 3.34 -1.46 5.89
N ALA A 17 3.36 -0.26 5.31
CA ALA A 17 4.17 0.07 4.14
C ALA A 17 5.67 -0.10 4.43
N SER A 18 6.14 0.36 5.59
CA SER A 18 7.55 0.21 5.99
C SER A 18 7.95 -1.26 6.15
N LEU A 19 7.09 -2.07 6.77
CA LEU A 19 7.29 -3.52 6.91
C LEU A 19 7.32 -4.21 5.55
N LEU A 20 6.34 -3.92 4.68
CA LEU A 20 6.25 -4.50 3.35
C LEU A 20 7.50 -4.16 2.52
N LYS A 21 7.94 -2.89 2.56
CA LYS A 21 9.19 -2.47 1.92
C LYS A 21 10.41 -3.26 2.41
N ALA A 22 10.52 -3.47 3.73
CA ALA A 22 11.62 -4.24 4.31
C ALA A 22 11.60 -5.71 3.85
N ILE A 23 10.41 -6.32 3.82
CA ILE A 23 10.21 -7.69 3.30
C ILE A 23 10.60 -7.75 1.82
N CYS A 24 10.05 -6.87 0.99
CA CYS A 24 10.30 -6.85 -0.45
C CYS A 24 11.79 -6.65 -0.79
N HIS A 25 12.57 -5.92 0.01
CA HIS A 25 14.02 -5.83 -0.19
C HIS A 25 14.77 -7.16 0.02
N ALA A 26 14.23 -8.09 0.81
CA ALA A 26 14.84 -9.41 1.05
C ALA A 26 14.37 -10.48 0.05
N LEU A 27 13.39 -10.17 -0.79
CA LEU A 27 12.76 -11.10 -1.72
C LEU A 27 13.25 -10.92 -3.15
N THR A 28 13.09 -11.97 -3.96
CA THR A 28 13.34 -11.89 -5.40
C THR A 28 12.24 -11.10 -6.11
N THR A 29 12.52 -10.63 -7.33
CA THR A 29 11.51 -9.96 -8.17
C THR A 29 10.25 -10.79 -8.37
N GLU A 30 10.37 -12.10 -8.57
CA GLU A 30 9.22 -12.99 -8.75
C GLU A 30 8.36 -13.09 -7.49
N GLN A 31 8.99 -13.20 -6.32
CA GLN A 31 8.27 -13.26 -5.04
C GLN A 31 7.55 -11.95 -4.74
N ARG A 32 8.19 -10.81 -5.04
CA ARG A 32 7.56 -9.49 -4.94
C ARG A 32 6.35 -9.36 -5.86
N ALA A 33 6.46 -9.80 -7.12
CA ALA A 33 5.37 -9.75 -8.08
C ALA A 33 4.17 -10.60 -7.64
N ARG A 34 4.40 -11.75 -6.99
CA ARG A 34 3.30 -12.56 -6.42
C ARG A 34 2.58 -11.83 -5.28
N ILE A 35 3.31 -11.22 -4.36
CA ILE A 35 2.73 -10.41 -3.27
C ILE A 35 1.93 -9.24 -3.86
N ALA A 36 2.48 -8.53 -4.84
CA ALA A 36 1.79 -7.44 -5.51
C ALA A 36 0.47 -7.90 -6.16
N ALA A 37 0.50 -9.03 -6.87
CA ALA A 37 -0.70 -9.58 -7.51
C ALA A 37 -1.79 -9.98 -6.50
N GLU A 38 -1.42 -10.60 -5.38
CA GLU A 38 -2.35 -10.95 -4.31
C GLU A 38 -2.98 -9.69 -3.69
N LEU A 39 -2.16 -8.70 -3.32
CA LEU A 39 -2.65 -7.44 -2.75
C LEU A 39 -3.53 -6.66 -3.73
N MET A 40 -3.22 -6.71 -5.02
CA MET A 40 -4.02 -6.05 -6.05
C MET A 40 -5.37 -6.74 -6.27
N ALA A 41 -5.42 -8.07 -6.18
CA ALA A 41 -6.67 -8.83 -6.22
C ALA A 41 -7.55 -8.48 -5.01
N ASP A 42 -6.98 -8.47 -3.79
CA ASP A 42 -7.69 -8.07 -2.57
C ASP A 42 -8.21 -6.62 -2.68
N ALA A 43 -7.42 -5.71 -3.26
CA ALA A 43 -7.83 -4.33 -3.51
C ALA A 43 -9.04 -4.25 -4.46
N HIS A 44 -9.06 -5.06 -5.52
CA HIS A 44 -10.18 -5.11 -6.46
C HIS A 44 -11.44 -5.67 -5.80
N ASP A 45 -11.33 -6.80 -5.12
CA ASP A 45 -12.44 -7.43 -4.41
C ASP A 45 -13.05 -6.49 -3.36
N MET A 46 -12.18 -5.77 -2.61
CA MET A 46 -12.63 -4.77 -1.63
C MET A 46 -13.30 -3.57 -2.30
N ASN A 47 -12.74 -3.06 -3.40
CA ASN A 47 -13.32 -1.93 -4.12
C ASN A 47 -14.69 -2.29 -4.73
N ASP A 48 -14.83 -3.50 -5.26
CA ASP A 48 -16.09 -3.99 -5.84
C ASP A 48 -17.17 -4.19 -4.77
N ALA A 49 -16.77 -4.56 -3.55
CA ALA A 49 -17.65 -4.72 -2.40
C ALA A 49 -17.86 -3.43 -1.57
N ALA A 50 -17.23 -2.31 -1.95
CA ALA A 50 -17.21 -1.11 -1.12
C ALA A 50 -18.59 -0.42 -1.05
N GLU A 51 -19.08 -0.21 0.18
CA GLU A 51 -20.34 0.49 0.45
C GLU A 51 -20.11 1.89 1.04
N SER A 52 -18.88 2.18 1.48
CA SER A 52 -18.50 3.44 2.13
C SER A 52 -17.22 4.05 1.57
N ALA A 53 -16.99 5.32 1.87
CA ALA A 53 -15.73 6.00 1.56
C ALA A 53 -14.54 5.36 2.29
N ASP A 54 -14.76 4.84 3.50
CA ASP A 54 -13.72 4.15 4.28
C ASP A 54 -13.32 2.83 3.60
N ASP A 55 -14.27 2.08 3.04
CA ASP A 55 -13.98 0.85 2.27
C ASP A 55 -13.19 1.16 0.99
N GLN A 56 -13.58 2.21 0.27
CA GLN A 56 -12.85 2.68 -0.91
C GLN A 56 -11.43 3.12 -0.56
N GLN A 57 -11.26 3.80 0.57
CA GLN A 57 -9.94 4.23 1.04
C GLN A 57 -9.08 3.05 1.50
N PHE A 58 -9.69 2.01 2.07
CA PHE A 58 -9.01 0.76 2.39
C PHE A 58 -8.58 -0.01 1.14
N ALA A 59 -9.46 -0.13 0.14
CA ALA A 59 -9.11 -0.71 -1.16
C ALA A 59 -7.95 0.04 -1.84
N LEU A 60 -7.96 1.37 -1.78
CA LEU A 60 -6.87 2.21 -2.29
C LEU A 60 -5.56 1.97 -1.53
N ALA A 61 -5.62 1.83 -0.21
CA ALA A 61 -4.45 1.48 0.60
C ALA A 61 -3.85 0.14 0.16
N LEU A 62 -4.68 -0.89 -0.07
CA LEU A 62 -4.21 -2.19 -0.59
C LEU A 62 -3.57 -2.06 -1.98
N ALA A 63 -4.19 -1.33 -2.90
CA ALA A 63 -3.63 -1.07 -4.23
C ALA A 63 -2.27 -0.35 -4.16
N SER A 64 -2.12 0.60 -3.24
CA SER A 64 -0.83 1.30 -3.05
C SER A 64 0.26 0.39 -2.47
N LEU A 65 -0.11 -0.57 -1.61
CA LEU A 65 0.81 -1.58 -1.08
C LEU A 65 1.21 -2.58 -2.17
N ALA A 66 0.29 -2.94 -3.07
CA ALA A 66 0.59 -3.75 -4.23
C ALA A 66 1.65 -3.07 -5.12
N ALA A 67 1.44 -1.80 -5.45
CA ALA A 67 2.41 -1.01 -6.22
C ALA A 67 3.76 -0.85 -5.49
N LEU A 68 3.74 -0.72 -4.15
CA LEU A 68 4.96 -0.70 -3.33
C LEU A 68 5.74 -2.01 -3.46
N ALA A 69 5.05 -3.14 -3.47
CA ALA A 69 5.68 -4.45 -3.58
C ALA A 69 6.28 -4.67 -4.98
N GLU A 70 5.59 -4.23 -6.03
CA GLU A 70 5.99 -4.43 -7.43
C GLU A 70 7.15 -3.50 -7.84
N ASP A 71 6.93 -2.19 -7.75
CA ASP A 71 7.77 -1.17 -8.36
C ASP A 71 8.37 -0.19 -7.34
N GLY A 72 7.97 -0.30 -6.08
CA GLY A 72 8.54 0.46 -4.98
C GLY A 72 7.79 1.76 -4.66
N PRO A 73 8.41 2.64 -3.84
CA PRO A 73 7.72 3.75 -3.20
C PRO A 73 7.09 4.76 -4.17
N ASP A 74 7.72 5.02 -5.31
CA ASP A 74 7.24 6.00 -6.28
C ASP A 74 5.93 5.52 -6.94
N ALA A 75 5.82 4.21 -7.23
CA ALA A 75 4.61 3.62 -7.77
C ALA A 75 3.46 3.66 -6.75
N ALA A 76 3.74 3.34 -5.49
CA ALA A 76 2.76 3.46 -4.40
C ALA A 76 2.24 4.89 -4.25
N PHE A 77 3.12 5.90 -4.34
CA PHE A 77 2.72 7.30 -4.28
C PHE A 77 1.81 7.68 -5.45
N ASN A 78 2.11 7.24 -6.67
CA ASN A 78 1.27 7.52 -7.85
C ASN A 78 -0.14 6.95 -7.71
N VAL A 79 -0.30 5.77 -7.07
CA VAL A 79 -1.61 5.19 -6.81
C VAL A 79 -2.42 6.07 -5.85
N LEU A 80 -1.80 6.58 -4.78
CA LEU A 80 -2.46 7.46 -3.81
C LEU A 80 -2.81 8.83 -4.42
N ASP A 81 -1.93 9.39 -5.24
CA ASP A 81 -2.10 10.74 -5.84
C ASP A 81 -3.11 10.75 -7.01
N ALA A 82 -3.32 9.60 -7.68
CA ALA A 82 -4.28 9.46 -8.78
C ALA A 82 -5.74 9.70 -8.37
N ILE A 83 -6.04 9.74 -7.06
CA ILE A 83 -7.38 10.00 -6.53
C ILE A 83 -7.29 11.12 -5.48
N GLN A 84 -7.16 12.37 -5.95
CA GLN A 84 -7.66 13.49 -5.15
C GLN A 84 -9.19 13.52 -5.21
N PRO A 85 -9.88 13.81 -4.08
CA PRO A 85 -11.32 13.97 -4.08
C PRO A 85 -11.70 15.07 -5.07
N ARG A 86 -12.73 14.83 -5.88
CA ARG A 86 -13.35 15.89 -6.69
C ARG A 86 -13.91 17.00 -5.81
#